data_AF-A0A6V7KYG6-F1
#
_entry.id   AF-A0A6V7KYG6-F1
#
_cell.length_a   1.000
_cell.length_b   1.000
_cell.length_c   1.000
_cell.angle_alpha   90.00
_cell.angle_beta   90.00
_cell.angle_gamma   90.00
#
_symmetry.space_group_name_H-M   'P 1'
#
loop_
_entity.id
_entity.type
_entity.pdbx_description
1 polymer ?
#
loop_
_entity_poly.entity_id
_entity_poly.type
_entity_poly.pdbx_seq_one_letter_code
_entity_poly.pdbx_strand_id
1 'polypeptide(L)'
;TAPSGAHTEPWTFVLVSNDKMKREIRRIVEAEEKLNYMKRMGKKWTTDLMPLKTNWIKEYLTTAPYLILVFKQTYSLLPDGTKKNHYYHEMSVSIACGILITAIQ
;
A
#
# COMPACT_ATOMS: atom_id res chain seq x y z
N THR A 1 9.19 -4.32 13.93
CA THR A 1 10.61 -4.07 14.31
C THR A 1 11.52 -4.31 13.12
N ALA A 2 11.40 -3.51 12.06
CA ALA A 2 12.24 -3.66 10.87
C ALA A 2 13.50 -2.79 10.95
N PRO A 3 14.62 -3.18 10.33
CA PRO A 3 15.73 -2.27 10.10
C PRO A 3 15.30 -1.15 9.14
N SER A 4 15.93 0.02 9.27
CA SER A 4 15.74 1.14 8.35
C SER A 4 17.03 1.90 8.10
N GLY A 5 17.17 2.48 6.90
CA GLY A 5 18.31 3.32 6.56
C GLY A 5 18.48 4.46 7.55
N ALA A 6 19.67 4.58 8.14
CA ALA A 6 19.99 5.57 9.16
C ALA A 6 19.00 5.63 10.35
N HIS A 7 18.37 4.51 10.70
CA HIS A 7 17.38 4.41 11.78
C HIS A 7 16.26 5.47 11.66
N THR A 8 15.74 5.65 10.45
CA THR A 8 14.72 6.67 10.14
C THR A 8 13.29 6.18 10.31
N GLU A 9 13.07 4.86 10.36
CA GLU A 9 11.76 4.21 10.51
C GLU A 9 10.67 4.81 9.60
N PRO A 10 10.89 4.86 8.27
CA PRO A 10 10.15 5.73 7.36
C PRO A 10 8.80 5.13 6.92
N TRP A 11 8.04 4.54 7.83
CA TRP A 11 6.77 3.87 7.57
C TRP A 11 5.62 4.47 8.37
N THR A 12 4.42 4.46 7.78
CA THR A 12 3.17 4.72 8.50
C THR A 12 2.18 3.62 8.16
N PHE A 13 1.71 2.93 9.19
CA PHE A 13 0.68 1.88 9.08
C PHE A 13 -0.67 2.49 9.44
N VAL A 14 -1.52 2.72 8.45
CA VAL A 14 -2.87 3.24 8.64
C VAL A 14 -3.83 2.05 8.75
N LEU A 15 -4.35 1.82 9.95
CA LEU A 15 -5.36 0.81 10.21
C LEU A 15 -6.76 1.39 9.95
N VAL A 16 -7.53 0.76 9.08
CA VAL A 16 -8.90 1.16 8.76
C VAL A 16 -9.87 0.03 9.09
N SER A 17 -10.70 0.24 10.09
CA SER A 17 -11.82 -0.64 10.46
C SER A 17 -13.19 -0.05 10.14
N ASN A 18 -13.28 1.27 9.95
CA ASN A 18 -14.55 1.96 9.70
C ASN A 18 -15.14 1.58 8.33
N ASP A 19 -16.37 1.04 8.32
CA ASP A 19 -17.02 0.57 7.09
C ASP A 19 -17.28 1.66 6.06
N LYS A 20 -17.59 2.89 6.50
CA LYS A 20 -17.78 4.03 5.57
C LYS A 20 -16.47 4.36 4.87
N MET A 21 -15.36 4.39 5.60
CA MET A 21 -14.04 4.63 5.03
C MET A 21 -13.60 3.49 4.09
N LYS A 22 -13.82 2.23 4.49
CA LYS A 22 -13.54 1.06 3.63
C LYS A 22 -14.32 1.10 2.31
N ARG A 23 -15.61 1.48 2.35
CA ARG A 23 -16.43 1.66 1.13
C ARG A 23 -15.86 2.74 0.20
N GLU A 24 -15.41 3.86 0.75
CA GLU A 24 -14.83 4.93 -0.04
C GLU A 24 -13.49 4.53 -0.68
N ILE A 25 -12.63 3.83 0.08
CA ILE A 25 -11.40 3.24 -0.44
C ILE A 25 -11.72 2.27 -1.59
N ARG A 26 -12.68 1.36 -1.41
CA ARG A 26 -13.10 0.41 -2.45
C ARG A 26 -13.55 1.14 -3.72
N ARG A 27 -14.40 2.17 -3.59
CA ARG A 27 -14.89 2.96 -4.73
C ARG A 27 -13.74 3.57 -5.54
N ILE A 28 -12.74 4.13 -4.87
CA ILE A 28 -11.57 4.73 -5.53
C ILE A 28 -10.72 3.67 -6.22
N VAL A 29 -10.41 2.57 -5.51
CA VAL A 29 -9.57 1.49 -6.04
C VAL A 29 -10.21 0.80 -7.25
N GLU A 30 -11.50 0.47 -7.19
CA GLU A 30 -12.19 -0.21 -8.30
C GLU A 30 -12.30 0.71 -9.53
N ALA A 31 -12.46 2.03 -9.35
CA ALA A 31 -12.49 2.99 -10.46
C ALA A 31 -11.13 3.07 -11.18
N GLU A 32 -10.02 3.18 -10.43
CA GLU A 32 -8.66 3.20 -11.00
C GLU A 32 -8.29 1.85 -11.62
N GLU A 33 -8.64 0.73 -10.98
CA GLU A 33 -8.40 -0.61 -11.54
C GLU A 33 -9.17 -0.82 -12.84
N LYS A 34 -10.43 -0.39 -12.93
CA LYS A 34 -11.18 -0.46 -14.19
C LYS A 34 -10.47 0.30 -15.31
N LEU A 35 -9.94 1.48 -15.03
CA LEU A 35 -9.13 2.24 -16.00
C LEU A 35 -7.81 1.52 -16.34
N ASN A 36 -7.18 0.87 -15.36
CA ASN A 36 -5.95 0.10 -15.56
C ASN A 36 -6.17 -1.06 -16.53
N TYR A 37 -7.17 -1.91 -16.26
CA TYR A 37 -7.51 -3.05 -17.12
C TYR A 37 -7.94 -2.63 -18.53
N MET A 38 -8.60 -1.48 -18.67
CA MET A 38 -9.09 -1.02 -19.98
C MET A 38 -8.04 -0.30 -20.83
N LYS A 39 -7.10 0.42 -20.22
CA LYS A 39 -6.21 1.36 -20.96
C LYS A 39 -4.75 1.34 -20.55
N ARG A 40 -4.41 1.23 -19.26
CA ARG A 40 -3.03 1.47 -18.77
C ARG A 40 -2.18 0.20 -18.69
N MET A 41 -2.79 -0.94 -18.41
CA MET A 41 -2.13 -2.24 -18.42
C MET A 41 -2.13 -2.77 -19.86
N GLY A 42 -0.97 -2.71 -20.52
CA GLY A 42 -0.82 -3.23 -21.87
C GLY A 42 -1.14 -4.74 -21.95
N LYS A 43 -1.31 -5.26 -23.17
CA LYS A 43 -1.70 -6.67 -23.42
C LYS A 43 -0.85 -7.69 -22.67
N LYS A 44 0.47 -7.47 -22.59
CA LYS A 44 1.41 -8.36 -21.87
C LYS A 44 1.04 -8.47 -20.39
N TRP A 45 0.86 -7.33 -19.72
CA TRP A 45 0.51 -7.28 -18.30
C TRP A 45 -0.85 -7.95 -18.02
N THR A 46 -1.85 -7.69 -18.85
CA THR A 46 -3.17 -8.33 -18.70
C THR A 46 -3.12 -9.85 -18.90
N THR A 47 -2.27 -10.35 -19.81
CA THR A 47 -2.08 -11.79 -20.01
C THR A 47 -1.39 -12.43 -18.80
N ASP A 48 -0.37 -11.76 -18.25
CA ASP A 48 0.36 -12.25 -17.06
C ASP A 48 -0.56 -12.33 -15.81
N LEU A 49 -1.62 -11.52 -15.75
CA LEU A 49 -2.61 -11.54 -14.67
C LEU A 49 -3.70 -12.62 -14.82
N MET A 50 -3.89 -13.21 -16.01
CA MET A 50 -4.96 -14.20 -16.27
C MET A 50 -4.94 -15.40 -15.31
N PRO A 51 -3.78 -16.01 -14.97
CA PRO A 51 -3.74 -17.15 -14.05
C PRO A 51 -4.28 -16.81 -12.66
N LEU A 52 -4.18 -15.55 -12.24
CA LEU A 52 -4.63 -15.08 -10.93
C LEU A 52 -6.15 -14.84 -10.87
N LYS A 53 -6.86 -14.91 -12.00
CA LYS A 53 -8.30 -14.65 -12.14
C LYS A 53 -8.74 -13.33 -11.48
N THR A 54 -7.86 -12.34 -11.48
CA THR A 54 -8.13 -11.02 -10.89
C THR A 54 -8.90 -10.14 -11.85
N ASN A 55 -9.74 -9.27 -11.30
CA ASN A 55 -10.48 -8.25 -12.06
C ASN A 55 -10.51 -6.93 -11.27
N TRP A 56 -11.28 -5.96 -11.75
CA TRP A 56 -11.41 -4.65 -11.10
C TRP A 56 -12.33 -4.64 -9.87
N ILE A 57 -13.07 -5.72 -9.59
CA ILE A 57 -13.96 -5.83 -8.42
C ILE A 57 -13.12 -6.31 -7.23
N LYS A 58 -13.07 -5.50 -6.16
CA LYS A 58 -12.22 -5.73 -4.98
C LYS A 58 -13.07 -5.87 -3.72
N GLU A 59 -13.90 -6.91 -3.68
CA GLU A 59 -14.87 -7.14 -2.59
C GLU A 59 -14.22 -7.21 -1.20
N TYR A 60 -13.01 -7.76 -1.14
CA TYR A 60 -12.20 -7.88 0.08
C TYR A 60 -11.94 -6.53 0.77
N LEU A 61 -11.96 -5.41 0.05
CA LEU A 61 -11.78 -4.08 0.65
C LEU A 61 -12.92 -3.70 1.60
N THR A 62 -14.09 -4.31 1.47
CA THR A 62 -15.23 -4.09 2.36
C THR A 62 -15.53 -5.26 3.29
N THR A 63 -15.29 -6.50 2.83
CA THR A 63 -15.57 -7.70 3.64
C THR A 63 -14.51 -7.97 4.70
N ALA A 64 -13.25 -7.58 4.45
CA ALA A 64 -12.21 -7.69 5.48
C ALA A 64 -12.55 -6.78 6.68
N PRO A 65 -12.36 -7.25 7.93
CA PRO A 65 -12.63 -6.45 9.11
C PRO A 65 -11.69 -5.25 9.22
N TYR A 66 -10.44 -5.42 8.77
CA TYR A 66 -9.40 -4.40 8.80
C TYR A 66 -8.71 -4.29 7.44
N LEU A 67 -8.35 -3.07 7.07
CA LEU A 67 -7.37 -2.78 6.03
C LEU A 67 -6.14 -2.14 6.67
N ILE A 68 -4.95 -2.55 6.26
CA ILE A 68 -3.69 -1.92 6.64
C ILE A 68 -3.12 -1.27 5.38
N LEU A 69 -3.10 0.06 5.34
CA LEU A 69 -2.46 0.81 4.26
C LEU A 69 -1.07 1.24 4.75
N VAL A 70 -0.04 0.79 4.04
CA VAL A 70 1.35 1.11 4.39
C VAL A 70 1.85 2.25 3.51
N PHE A 71 2.23 3.35 4.14
CA PHE A 71 2.79 4.51 3.46
C PHE A 71 4.29 4.60 3.74
N LYS A 72 5.07 4.84 2.68
CA LYS A 72 6.48 5.21 2.78
C LYS A 72 6.62 6.72 2.98
N GLN A 73 7.44 7.12 3.93
CA GLN A 73 7.82 8.52 4.13
C GLN A 73 9.11 8.79 3.37
N THR A 74 9.05 9.58 2.30
CA THR A 74 10.25 9.94 1.52
C THR A 74 11.17 10.90 2.26
N TYR A 75 10.58 11.72 3.14
CA TYR A 75 11.26 12.60 4.09
C TYR A 75 10.35 12.85 5.30
N SER A 76 10.93 13.38 6.37
CA SER A 76 10.22 13.97 7.51
C SER A 76 10.52 15.46 7.63
N LEU A 77 9.66 16.20 8.30
CA LEU A 77 9.89 17.60 8.66
C LEU A 77 10.41 17.68 10.09
N LEU A 78 11.53 18.38 10.28
CA LEU A 78 12.08 18.71 11.59
C LEU A 78 11.27 19.85 12.24
N PRO A 79 11.42 20.10 13.56
CA PRO A 79 10.67 21.16 14.25
C PRO A 79 10.88 22.56 13.68
N ASP A 80 12.02 22.80 13.03
CA ASP A 80 12.35 24.04 12.33
C ASP A 80 11.81 24.11 10.89
N GLY A 81 11.07 23.09 10.45
CA GLY A 81 10.52 22.96 9.10
C GLY A 81 11.50 22.43 8.06
N THR A 82 12.75 22.13 8.42
CA THR A 82 13.73 21.57 7.48
C THR A 82 13.42 20.10 7.16
N LYS A 83 13.79 19.66 5.95
CA LYS A 83 13.53 18.29 5.50
C LYS A 83 14.65 17.37 5.96
N LYS A 84 14.29 16.32 6.68
CA LYS A 84 15.16 15.16 6.96
C LYS A 84 14.84 14.06 5.94
N ASN A 85 15.78 13.79 5.04
CA ASN A 85 15.62 12.76 4.03
C ASN A 85 15.71 11.35 4.63
N HIS A 86 14.91 10.42 4.09
CA HIS A 86 14.95 9.02 4.49
C HIS A 86 15.66 8.17 3.43
N TYR A 87 16.87 7.71 3.75
CA TYR A 87 17.66 6.87 2.87
C TYR A 87 17.05 5.49 2.74
N TYR A 88 17.00 4.97 1.51
CA TYR A 88 16.47 3.62 1.23
C TYR A 88 15.07 3.39 1.82
N HIS A 89 14.23 4.43 1.88
CA HIS A 89 12.92 4.38 2.51
C HIS A 89 12.03 3.30 1.91
N GLU A 90 12.10 3.08 0.60
CA GLU A 90 11.33 2.04 -0.09
C GLU A 90 11.73 0.61 0.31
N MET A 91 13.04 0.33 0.41
CA MET A 91 13.52 -0.96 0.90
C MET A 91 13.21 -1.16 2.39
N SER A 92 13.40 -0.11 3.20
CA SER A 92 13.11 -0.12 4.63
C SER A 92 11.63 -0.46 4.91
N VAL A 93 10.71 0.20 4.21
CA VAL A 93 9.26 -0.05 4.34
C VAL A 93 8.88 -1.42 3.81
N SER A 94 9.49 -1.88 2.70
CA SER A 94 9.24 -3.22 2.17
C SER A 94 9.66 -4.33 3.14
N ILE A 95 10.79 -4.17 3.83
CA ILE A 95 11.21 -5.11 4.89
C ILE A 95 10.19 -5.08 6.05
N ALA A 96 9.70 -3.90 6.42
CA ALA A 96 8.65 -3.78 7.44
C ALA A 96 7.35 -4.48 7.03
N CYS A 97 6.94 -4.39 5.76
CA CYS A 97 5.82 -5.16 5.22
C CYS A 97 6.07 -6.67 5.29
N GLY A 98 7.29 -7.13 4.99
CA GLY A 98 7.66 -8.54 5.12
C GLY A 98 7.47 -9.06 6.54
N ILE A 99 7.96 -8.31 7.54
CA ILE A 99 7.77 -8.66 8.96
C ILE A 99 6.28 -8.64 9.33
N LEU A 100 5.51 -7.66 8.85
CA LEU A 100 4.06 -7.59 9.07
C LEU A 100 3.35 -8.85 8.55
N ILE A 101 3.70 -9.29 7.33
CA ILE A 101 3.13 -10.52 6.74
C ILE A 101 3.48 -11.73 7.63
N THR A 102 4.74 -11.87 8.05
CA THR A 102 5.16 -12.95 8.96
C THR A 102 4.42 -12.92 10.29
N ALA A 103 4.10 -11.73 10.83
CA ALA A 103 3.37 -11.60 12.09
C ALA A 103 1.87 -11.90 11.98
N ILE A 104 1.30 -11.82 10.77
CA ILE A 104 -0.10 -12.18 10.50
C ILE A 104 -0.27 -13.69 10.28
N GLN A 105 0.79 -14.35 9.81
CA GLN A 105 0.82 -15.78 9.48
C GLN A 105 0.66 -16.68 10.72
#